data_AF-A0A7S0YR86-F1
#
_entry.id   AF-A0A7S0YR86-F1
#
_cell.length_a   1.000
_cell.length_b   1.000
_cell.length_c   1.000
_cell.angle_alpha   90.00
_cell.angle_beta   90.00
_cell.angle_gamma   90.00
#
_symmetry.space_group_name_H-M   'P 1'
#
loop_
_entity.id
_entity.type
_entity.pdbx_description
1 polymer ?
#
loop_
_entity_poly.entity_id
_entity_poly.type
_entity_poly.pdbx_seq_one_letter_code
_entity_poly.pdbx_strand_id
1 'polypeptide(L)'
;MSLSDGLTYEVDPLPEDVINNRSGAVLNRHTTLKADHFPSCHNTKLIPIIEGAPNFRKVKGVPVYGVAIPTVTGFRAVLNILEASQGKRKVYWQNLREEPLIFINGNPFVVREADKPFCNLEYTGIDRIRVEEMEMRLKQDILHESAIFGNRILVKHENEDLSLYDHWEPVTPADTQMPVEVYAELRADRYNVDYLRVPITDEKAPKDSDFDLLIQRLWPVLGEAAMVFNCQMGRGRTTTGMIISTLLYLRKAGAFPVKRRSSTGRAASLGLPSGPNSDGLSTAASQNLDFSHLNGPTMTNTNNSSSNSSNGPPHLGIPQWFTAGFERNRGSIGEMTVEARTKHGLFDVVRSLLRVLENGPEAKAVLDTVVDACSAMQNLREAIGGYRARFLKESRETQRATILGVALEYLERYYMLIAFSAYLFHPAFDPDSPTQPSFSDWMSSRPELRSILTRLLRRNSMAALDLHLTGTGGGGAGMGPSGWHPQHVLTFHESVIASRDGAVLGPCTVLKEDSFPGMLNPKIPQRLRGAPNFRGMRGGFEIYGVGMPTVEGIVAVLHAVTANRRGGGDDGGGSNDG
;
A
#
# COMPACT_ATOMS: atom_id res chain seq x y z
N MET A 1 73.93 -20.54 -19.80
CA MET A 1 72.64 -20.86 -19.16
C MET A 1 72.28 -19.68 -18.26
N SER A 2 71.36 -18.84 -18.72
CA SER A 2 70.79 -17.74 -17.93
C SER A 2 69.28 -17.94 -17.98
N LEU A 3 68.71 -18.35 -16.86
CA LEU A 3 67.27 -18.43 -16.64
C LEU A 3 66.72 -17.01 -16.60
N SER A 4 65.98 -16.62 -17.63
CA SER A 4 65.11 -15.44 -17.58
C SER A 4 63.74 -15.89 -17.08
N ASP A 5 63.46 -15.66 -15.80
CA ASP A 5 62.11 -15.68 -15.26
C ASP A 5 61.34 -14.50 -15.88
N GLY A 6 60.72 -14.76 -17.03
CA GLY A 6 59.78 -13.85 -17.67
C GLY A 6 58.45 -13.92 -16.94
N LEU A 7 58.28 -13.10 -15.90
CA LEU A 7 56.96 -12.72 -15.42
C LEU A 7 56.29 -11.89 -16.52
N THR A 8 55.53 -12.55 -17.39
CA THR A 8 54.56 -11.89 -18.26
C THR A 8 53.48 -11.31 -17.35
N TYR A 9 53.52 -9.99 -17.13
CA TYR A 9 52.37 -9.27 -16.60
C TYR A 9 51.28 -9.36 -17.66
N GLU A 10 50.36 -10.31 -17.53
CA GLU A 10 49.10 -10.26 -18.27
C GLU A 10 48.39 -8.97 -17.87
N VAL A 11 48.38 -8.01 -18.79
CA VAL A 11 47.62 -6.78 -18.61
C VAL A 11 46.16 -7.17 -18.63
N ASP A 12 45.45 -6.89 -17.53
CA ASP A 12 44.01 -7.13 -17.47
C ASP A 12 43.32 -6.44 -18.66
N PRO A 13 42.35 -7.11 -19.33
CA PRO A 13 41.65 -6.51 -20.45
C PRO A 13 40.91 -5.25 -20.02
N LEU A 14 40.66 -4.34 -20.97
CA LEU A 14 39.90 -3.13 -20.68
C LEU A 14 38.49 -3.53 -20.18
N PRO A 15 37.98 -2.91 -19.10
CA PRO A 15 36.65 -3.20 -18.58
C PRO A 15 35.53 -3.16 -19.62
N GLU A 16 35.61 -2.21 -20.55
CA GLU A 16 34.65 -2.07 -21.66
C GLU A 16 34.67 -3.27 -22.60
N ASP A 17 35.85 -3.83 -22.90
CA ASP A 17 35.98 -5.01 -23.75
C ASP A 17 35.34 -6.23 -23.09
N VAL A 18 35.54 -6.41 -21.79
CA VAL A 18 34.89 -7.49 -21.02
C VAL A 18 33.37 -7.33 -21.07
N ILE A 19 32.86 -6.13 -20.74
CA ILE A 19 31.42 -5.84 -20.71
C ILE A 19 30.75 -6.00 -22.08
N ASN A 20 31.42 -5.61 -23.16
CA ASN A 20 30.88 -5.70 -24.52
C ASN A 20 30.91 -7.12 -25.09
N ASN A 21 31.80 -7.98 -24.57
CA ASN A 21 31.95 -9.37 -25.02
C ASN A 21 31.29 -10.41 -24.11
N ARG A 22 30.70 -9.98 -22.98
CA ARG A 22 29.85 -10.82 -22.12
C ARG A 22 28.82 -11.62 -22.90
N SER A 23 28.68 -12.89 -22.59
CA SER A 23 27.79 -13.81 -23.31
C SER A 23 26.93 -14.70 -22.40
N GLY A 24 26.91 -14.40 -21.10
CA GLY A 24 26.07 -15.09 -20.13
C GLY A 24 24.57 -14.93 -20.43
N ALA A 25 23.75 -15.78 -19.82
CA ALA A 25 22.30 -15.71 -19.98
C ALA A 25 21.68 -14.51 -19.25
N VAL A 26 22.26 -14.12 -18.11
CA VAL A 26 21.88 -12.98 -17.27
C VAL A 26 22.97 -11.92 -17.28
N LEU A 27 24.23 -12.32 -17.11
CA LEU A 27 25.40 -11.44 -17.25
C LEU A 27 25.82 -11.37 -18.73
N ASN A 28 25.00 -10.70 -19.52
CA ASN A 28 25.16 -10.57 -20.97
C ASN A 28 25.81 -9.23 -21.38
N ARG A 29 25.94 -9.00 -22.70
CA ARG A 29 26.53 -7.78 -23.25
C ARG A 29 25.87 -6.53 -22.68
N HIS A 30 26.68 -5.51 -22.40
CA HIS A 30 26.22 -4.24 -21.85
C HIS A 30 25.61 -4.34 -20.44
N THR A 31 25.90 -5.43 -19.71
CA THR A 31 25.56 -5.54 -18.29
C THR A 31 26.81 -5.56 -17.42
N THR A 32 26.65 -5.09 -16.19
CA THR A 32 27.71 -5.05 -15.17
C THR A 32 27.22 -5.57 -13.83
N LEU A 33 28.11 -6.18 -13.05
CA LEU A 33 27.86 -6.51 -11.65
C LEU A 33 28.26 -5.31 -10.81
N LYS A 34 27.31 -4.75 -10.06
CA LYS A 34 27.55 -3.64 -9.14
C LYS A 34 27.44 -4.12 -7.70
N ALA A 35 28.36 -3.68 -6.85
CA ALA A 35 28.25 -3.86 -5.41
C ALA A 35 26.98 -3.17 -4.88
N ASP A 36 26.17 -3.91 -4.13
CA ASP A 36 24.97 -3.35 -3.49
C ASP A 36 25.29 -2.50 -2.26
N HIS A 37 26.45 -2.72 -1.65
CA HIS A 37 26.98 -1.87 -0.58
C HIS A 37 27.75 -0.72 -1.19
N PHE A 38 27.36 0.50 -0.84
CA PHE A 38 27.96 1.76 -1.28
C PHE A 38 27.98 2.75 -0.11
N PRO A 39 28.87 3.76 -0.09
CA PRO A 39 29.10 4.60 1.10
C PRO A 39 27.82 5.25 1.67
N SER A 40 26.90 5.68 0.80
CA SER A 40 25.64 6.32 1.19
C SER A 40 24.47 5.36 1.45
N CYS A 41 24.70 4.04 1.49
CA CYS A 41 23.63 3.06 1.68
C CYS A 41 23.09 3.01 3.13
N HIS A 42 23.79 3.64 4.07
CA HIS A 42 23.50 3.62 5.50
C HIS A 42 22.93 4.96 6.01
N ASN A 43 21.79 4.90 6.69
CA ASN A 43 21.21 6.01 7.44
C ASN A 43 21.72 5.97 8.88
N THR A 44 22.72 6.80 9.17
CA THR A 44 23.40 6.90 10.48
C THR A 44 22.49 7.33 11.63
N LYS A 45 21.25 7.76 11.35
CA LYS A 45 20.25 8.10 12.37
C LYS A 45 19.50 6.87 12.89
N LEU A 46 19.60 5.72 12.23
CA LEU A 46 18.98 4.48 12.67
C LEU A 46 19.91 3.74 13.65
N ILE A 47 19.37 3.42 14.82
CA ILE A 47 20.08 2.72 15.89
C ILE A 47 19.33 1.41 16.18
N PRO A 48 20.03 0.27 16.35
CA PRO A 48 21.48 0.12 16.32
C PRO A 48 22.07 0.13 14.89
N ILE A 49 23.31 0.62 14.77
CA ILE A 49 24.14 0.43 13.58
C ILE A 49 24.75 -0.97 13.68
N ILE A 50 24.52 -1.79 12.65
CA ILE A 50 25.07 -3.15 12.55
C ILE A 50 25.98 -3.20 11.33
N GLU A 51 27.24 -3.53 11.55
CA GLU A 51 28.22 -3.71 10.48
C GLU A 51 27.74 -4.79 9.49
N GLY A 52 27.82 -4.48 8.19
CA GLY A 52 27.33 -5.37 7.14
C GLY A 52 25.80 -5.49 7.06
N ALA A 53 25.00 -4.84 7.91
CA ALA A 53 23.53 -4.87 7.85
C ALA A 53 22.93 -3.46 7.95
N PRO A 54 23.00 -2.66 6.86
CA PRO A 54 22.59 -1.26 6.90
C PRO A 54 21.09 -1.10 7.20
N ASN A 55 20.71 0.04 7.79
CA ASN A 55 19.32 0.44 8.02
C ASN A 55 18.47 -0.55 8.83
N PHE A 56 19.11 -1.40 9.65
CA PHE A 56 18.41 -2.29 10.56
C PHE A 56 17.57 -1.49 11.57
N ARG A 57 16.30 -1.89 11.74
CA ARG A 57 15.35 -1.22 12.64
C ARG A 57 14.21 -2.15 13.02
N LYS A 58 13.52 -1.81 14.11
CA LYS A 58 12.37 -2.54 14.65
C LYS A 58 11.16 -1.60 14.80
N VAL A 59 9.96 -2.09 14.52
CA VAL A 59 8.71 -1.41 14.91
C VAL A 59 8.53 -1.51 16.42
N LYS A 60 8.37 -0.37 17.11
CA LYS A 60 8.30 -0.35 18.58
C LYS A 60 7.16 -1.25 19.09
N GLY A 61 7.46 -2.17 20.00
CA GLY A 61 6.46 -3.06 20.61
C GLY A 61 5.89 -4.16 19.70
N VAL A 62 6.40 -4.32 18.47
CA VAL A 62 5.98 -5.36 17.52
C VAL A 62 7.22 -6.13 17.05
N PRO A 63 7.20 -7.47 16.91
CA PRO A 63 8.37 -8.25 16.47
C PRO A 63 8.60 -8.17 14.94
N VAL A 64 8.50 -6.97 14.38
CA VAL A 64 8.67 -6.67 12.94
C VAL A 64 9.90 -5.79 12.75
N TYR A 65 10.75 -6.20 11.82
CA TYR A 65 12.07 -5.63 11.59
C TYR A 65 12.27 -5.33 10.10
N GLY A 66 13.03 -4.29 9.81
CA GLY A 66 13.45 -3.94 8.45
C GLY A 66 14.95 -3.74 8.38
N VAL A 67 15.56 -4.11 7.26
CA VAL A 67 17.00 -3.96 7.01
C VAL A 67 17.27 -3.75 5.52
N ALA A 68 18.36 -3.08 5.17
CA ALA A 68 18.91 -3.12 3.81
C ALA A 68 19.48 -4.51 3.49
N ILE A 69 19.95 -4.76 2.28
CA ILE A 69 20.59 -6.04 1.95
C ILE A 69 21.85 -6.23 2.83
N PRO A 70 21.91 -7.27 3.68
CA PRO A 70 23.10 -7.51 4.49
C PRO A 70 24.20 -8.22 3.70
N THR A 71 25.44 -8.13 4.16
CA THR A 71 26.49 -9.12 3.88
C THR A 71 26.20 -10.43 4.62
N VAL A 72 26.91 -11.51 4.29
CA VAL A 72 26.79 -12.78 5.01
C VAL A 72 27.14 -12.63 6.50
N THR A 73 28.17 -11.84 6.83
CA THR A 73 28.49 -11.49 8.23
C THR A 73 27.40 -10.64 8.88
N GLY A 74 26.81 -9.70 8.13
CA GLY A 74 25.68 -8.88 8.58
C GLY A 74 24.43 -9.71 8.87
N PHE A 75 24.11 -10.74 8.07
CA PHE A 75 23.03 -11.67 8.37
C PHE A 75 23.23 -12.36 9.72
N ARG A 76 24.44 -12.89 9.98
CA ARG A 76 24.78 -13.53 11.27
C ARG A 76 24.64 -12.55 12.43
N ALA A 77 25.13 -11.31 12.27
CA ALA A 77 25.01 -10.27 13.29
C ALA A 77 23.55 -9.95 13.64
N VAL A 78 22.69 -9.77 12.62
CA VAL A 78 21.25 -9.54 12.81
C VAL A 78 20.60 -10.74 13.50
N LEU A 79 20.88 -11.97 13.03
CA LEU A 79 20.30 -13.18 13.60
C LEU A 79 20.73 -13.41 15.06
N ASN A 80 21.95 -13.02 15.44
CA ASN A 80 22.40 -13.04 16.84
C ASN A 80 21.64 -12.03 17.70
N ILE A 81 21.44 -10.79 17.21
CA ILE A 81 20.62 -9.77 17.90
C ILE A 81 19.17 -10.22 18.07
N LEU A 82 18.65 -10.98 17.10
CA LEU A 82 17.31 -11.56 17.16
C LEU A 82 17.24 -12.85 17.98
N GLU A 83 18.35 -13.26 18.60
CA GLU A 83 18.44 -14.48 19.42
C GLU A 83 18.06 -15.74 18.62
N ALA A 84 18.38 -15.76 17.33
CA ALA A 84 18.06 -16.89 16.44
C ALA A 84 19.13 -17.97 16.43
N SER A 85 20.30 -17.71 17.03
CA SER A 85 21.39 -18.67 17.11
C SER A 85 21.02 -19.86 17.99
N GLN A 86 21.60 -21.02 17.66
CA GLN A 86 21.36 -22.28 18.37
C GLN A 86 19.88 -22.69 18.44
N GLY A 87 19.08 -22.34 17.43
CA GLY A 87 17.67 -22.74 17.38
C GLY A 87 16.70 -21.89 18.22
N LYS A 88 17.21 -20.95 19.04
CA LYS A 88 16.46 -20.34 20.15
C LYS A 88 15.17 -19.61 19.74
N ARG A 89 15.27 -18.67 18.79
CA ARG A 89 14.11 -17.92 18.29
C ARG A 89 13.94 -18.09 16.78
N LYS A 90 12.73 -18.41 16.34
CA LYS A 90 12.39 -18.49 14.92
C LYS A 90 12.40 -17.09 14.29
N VAL A 91 13.06 -16.96 13.16
CA VAL A 91 13.09 -15.74 12.33
C VAL A 91 12.53 -16.06 10.95
N TYR A 92 11.49 -15.37 10.53
CA TYR A 92 11.01 -15.40 9.16
C TYR A 92 11.63 -14.22 8.41
N TRP A 93 12.50 -14.51 7.45
CA TRP A 93 13.16 -13.52 6.60
C TRP A 93 12.49 -13.43 5.23
N GLN A 94 12.09 -12.23 4.81
CA GLN A 94 11.45 -11.93 3.53
C GLN A 94 12.36 -11.00 2.72
N ASN A 95 12.92 -11.52 1.63
CA ASN A 95 13.63 -10.68 0.67
C ASN A 95 12.65 -10.21 -0.41
N LEU A 96 12.43 -8.90 -0.47
CA LEU A 96 11.40 -8.29 -1.31
C LEU A 96 11.90 -7.89 -2.71
N ARG A 97 13.10 -8.31 -3.09
CA ARG A 97 13.74 -7.90 -4.34
C ARG A 97 13.24 -8.70 -5.53
N GLU A 98 13.05 -8.04 -6.67
CA GLU A 98 12.81 -8.71 -7.96
C GLU A 98 14.09 -8.82 -8.80
N GLU A 99 15.11 -8.04 -8.45
CA GLU A 99 16.40 -8.08 -9.11
C GLU A 99 17.14 -9.38 -8.70
N PRO A 100 17.80 -10.11 -9.62
CA PRO A 100 18.62 -11.27 -9.27
C PRO A 100 19.85 -10.82 -8.47
N LEU A 101 20.10 -11.50 -7.35
CA LEU A 101 21.20 -11.21 -6.44
C LEU A 101 22.22 -12.34 -6.45
N ILE A 102 23.47 -11.98 -6.23
CA ILE A 102 24.54 -12.93 -5.96
C ILE A 102 25.40 -12.41 -4.81
N PHE A 103 25.94 -13.32 -4.02
CA PHE A 103 26.96 -13.03 -3.02
C PHE A 103 28.32 -13.47 -3.55
N ILE A 104 29.30 -12.57 -3.52
CA ILE A 104 30.70 -12.87 -3.84
C ILE A 104 31.53 -12.51 -2.61
N ASN A 105 32.32 -13.46 -2.09
CA ASN A 105 33.12 -13.28 -0.88
C ASN A 105 32.27 -12.79 0.31
N GLY A 106 31.01 -13.24 0.38
CA GLY A 106 30.04 -12.82 1.40
C GLY A 106 29.42 -11.43 1.22
N ASN A 107 29.76 -10.69 0.16
CA ASN A 107 29.21 -9.36 -0.15
C ASN A 107 28.13 -9.43 -1.24
N PRO A 108 27.03 -8.66 -1.16
CA PRO A 108 25.96 -8.69 -2.15
C PRO A 108 26.29 -7.87 -3.41
N PHE A 109 26.00 -8.46 -4.57
CA PHE A 109 26.11 -7.86 -5.90
C PHE A 109 24.82 -8.05 -6.69
N VAL A 110 24.59 -7.14 -7.63
CA VAL A 110 23.41 -7.14 -8.51
C VAL A 110 23.80 -6.77 -9.94
N VAL A 111 23.06 -7.28 -10.91
CA VAL A 111 23.24 -6.95 -12.33
C VAL A 111 22.62 -5.58 -12.64
N ARG A 112 23.32 -4.78 -13.45
CA ARG A 112 22.90 -3.46 -13.94
C ARG A 112 23.17 -3.33 -15.43
N GLU A 113 22.40 -2.48 -16.09
CA GLU A 113 22.79 -1.91 -17.38
C GLU A 113 24.10 -1.11 -17.21
N ALA A 114 25.09 -1.34 -18.07
CA ALA A 114 26.41 -0.72 -17.98
C ALA A 114 26.37 0.80 -18.24
N ASP A 115 25.44 1.27 -19.07
CA ASP A 115 25.18 2.68 -19.34
C ASP A 115 24.30 3.34 -18.26
N LYS A 116 23.56 2.56 -17.47
CA LYS A 116 22.70 3.03 -16.37
C LYS A 116 22.95 2.28 -15.05
N PRO A 117 24.19 2.30 -14.52
CA PRO A 117 24.60 1.48 -13.38
C PRO A 117 23.89 1.84 -12.06
N PHE A 118 23.28 3.02 -11.97
CA PHE A 118 22.51 3.47 -10.80
C PHE A 118 21.01 3.09 -10.85
N CYS A 119 20.52 2.61 -12.00
CA CYS A 119 19.11 2.26 -12.19
C CYS A 119 18.88 0.77 -11.94
N ASN A 120 17.81 0.41 -11.20
CA ASN A 120 17.40 -0.99 -11.01
C ASN A 120 16.91 -1.57 -12.34
N LEU A 121 17.27 -2.81 -12.64
CA LEU A 121 16.64 -3.56 -13.72
C LEU A 121 15.25 -3.99 -13.25
N GLU A 122 14.23 -3.49 -13.93
CA GLU A 122 12.83 -3.78 -13.59
C GLU A 122 12.29 -4.95 -14.41
N TYR A 123 11.84 -6.00 -13.74
CA TYR A 123 11.20 -7.16 -14.36
C TYR A 123 9.72 -7.19 -13.98
N THR A 124 9.05 -6.06 -14.18
CA THR A 124 7.72 -5.75 -13.63
C THR A 124 6.83 -6.99 -13.55
N GLY A 125 6.57 -7.43 -12.32
CA GLY A 125 5.69 -8.54 -12.05
C GLY A 125 6.24 -9.94 -12.31
N ILE A 126 7.56 -10.12 -12.29
CA ILE A 126 8.21 -11.44 -12.23
C ILE A 126 7.76 -12.25 -11.00
N ASP A 127 7.70 -13.57 -11.14
CA ASP A 127 7.41 -14.48 -10.03
C ASP A 127 8.70 -14.95 -9.32
N ARG A 128 8.53 -15.54 -8.13
CA ARG A 128 9.63 -16.03 -7.30
C ARG A 128 10.54 -17.03 -8.02
N ILE A 129 9.94 -18.04 -8.64
CA ILE A 129 10.67 -19.16 -9.24
C ILE A 129 11.57 -18.61 -10.34
N ARG A 130 11.04 -17.69 -11.14
CA ARG A 130 11.79 -17.07 -12.23
C ARG A 130 12.97 -16.22 -11.75
N VAL A 131 12.84 -15.49 -10.64
CA VAL A 131 13.96 -14.75 -10.03
C VAL A 131 15.03 -15.73 -9.53
N GLU A 132 14.67 -16.79 -8.82
CA GLU A 132 15.62 -17.79 -8.31
C GLU A 132 16.34 -18.53 -9.48
N GLU A 133 15.66 -18.81 -10.58
CA GLU A 133 16.28 -19.35 -11.81
C GLU A 133 17.26 -18.37 -12.47
N MET A 134 16.97 -17.06 -12.40
CA MET A 134 17.89 -16.03 -12.88
C MET A 134 19.14 -15.95 -11.99
N GLU A 135 19.00 -16.09 -10.68
CA GLU A 135 20.14 -16.14 -9.75
C GLU A 135 21.04 -17.36 -10.00
N MET A 136 20.44 -18.52 -10.31
CA MET A 136 21.18 -19.72 -10.70
C MET A 136 21.98 -19.50 -11.99
N ARG A 137 21.34 -18.96 -13.02
CA ARG A 137 22.03 -18.66 -14.29
C ARG A 137 23.09 -17.59 -14.12
N LEU A 138 22.84 -16.57 -13.30
CA LEU A 138 23.83 -15.54 -12.97
C LEU A 138 25.07 -16.15 -12.30
N LYS A 139 24.88 -17.07 -11.35
CA LYS A 139 26.00 -17.81 -10.75
C LYS A 139 26.79 -18.58 -11.80
N GLN A 140 26.10 -19.27 -12.72
CA GLN A 140 26.76 -20.00 -13.82
C GLN A 140 27.54 -19.06 -14.74
N ASP A 141 26.96 -17.92 -15.12
CA ASP A 141 27.61 -16.92 -15.96
C ASP A 141 28.89 -16.39 -15.31
N ILE A 142 28.84 -16.08 -14.00
CA ILE A 142 30.01 -15.61 -13.23
C ILE A 142 31.11 -16.65 -13.22
N LEU A 143 30.77 -17.92 -12.95
CA LEU A 143 31.76 -18.99 -12.88
C LEU A 143 32.40 -19.25 -14.26
N HIS A 144 31.60 -19.23 -15.33
CA HIS A 144 32.11 -19.38 -16.69
C HIS A 144 33.00 -18.21 -17.13
N GLU A 145 32.58 -16.96 -16.88
CA GLU A 145 33.40 -15.77 -17.17
C GLU A 145 34.70 -15.81 -16.36
N SER A 146 34.62 -16.13 -15.07
CA SER A 146 35.80 -16.15 -14.19
C SER A 146 36.83 -17.20 -14.59
N ALA A 147 36.41 -18.35 -15.14
CA ALA A 147 37.33 -19.37 -15.64
C ALA A 147 38.20 -18.87 -16.80
N ILE A 148 37.72 -17.88 -17.56
CA ILE A 148 38.47 -17.23 -18.64
C ILE A 148 39.46 -16.20 -18.09
N PHE A 149 39.11 -15.52 -17.00
CA PHE A 149 39.90 -14.42 -16.41
C PHE A 149 40.66 -14.83 -15.12
N GLY A 150 41.08 -16.09 -15.03
CA GLY A 150 41.93 -16.57 -13.96
C GLY A 150 41.26 -16.57 -12.57
N ASN A 151 40.01 -17.04 -12.51
CA ASN A 151 39.16 -17.05 -11.30
C ASN A 151 38.88 -15.65 -10.74
N ARG A 152 38.74 -14.66 -11.61
CA ARG A 152 38.34 -13.30 -11.24
C ARG A 152 37.15 -12.85 -12.06
N ILE A 153 36.29 -12.01 -11.49
CA ILE A 153 35.15 -11.42 -12.16
C ILE A 153 35.22 -9.89 -12.08
N LEU A 154 34.88 -9.22 -13.18
CA LEU A 154 34.86 -7.76 -13.23
C LEU A 154 33.55 -7.23 -12.60
N VAL A 155 33.70 -6.41 -11.56
CA VAL A 155 32.61 -5.74 -10.85
C VAL A 155 32.81 -4.22 -10.80
N LYS A 156 31.75 -3.49 -10.49
CA LYS A 156 31.77 -2.04 -10.24
C LYS A 156 31.44 -1.71 -8.80
N HIS A 157 32.22 -0.82 -8.22
CA HIS A 157 31.99 -0.23 -6.90
C HIS A 157 31.70 1.26 -7.04
N GLU A 158 31.15 1.86 -5.99
CA GLU A 158 30.77 3.27 -5.93
C GLU A 158 31.59 3.99 -4.86
N ASN A 159 32.12 5.15 -5.24
CA ASN A 159 32.83 6.06 -4.36
C ASN A 159 31.87 7.04 -3.66
N GLU A 160 32.35 7.76 -2.66
CA GLU A 160 31.56 8.76 -1.92
C GLU A 160 31.06 9.90 -2.82
N ASP A 161 31.79 10.22 -3.89
CA ASP A 161 31.45 11.25 -4.88
C ASP A 161 30.49 10.75 -5.98
N LEU A 162 29.91 9.57 -5.81
CA LEU A 162 29.04 8.89 -6.77
C LEU A 162 29.75 8.50 -8.08
N SER A 163 31.08 8.52 -8.14
CA SER A 163 31.83 7.93 -9.25
C SER A 163 31.89 6.40 -9.11
N LEU A 164 32.01 5.71 -10.25
CA LEU A 164 32.18 4.25 -10.29
C LEU A 164 33.61 3.90 -10.65
N TYR A 165 34.12 2.83 -10.05
CA TYR A 165 35.38 2.23 -10.42
C TYR A 165 35.22 0.72 -10.64
N ASP A 166 36.01 0.20 -11.57
CA ASP A 166 36.08 -1.21 -11.89
C ASP A 166 37.04 -1.94 -10.95
N HIS A 167 36.69 -3.15 -10.55
CA HIS A 167 37.48 -3.99 -9.68
C HIS A 167 37.41 -5.45 -10.14
N TRP A 168 38.54 -6.16 -10.09
CA TRP A 168 38.60 -7.60 -10.34
C TRP A 168 38.47 -8.35 -9.04
N GLU A 169 37.29 -8.91 -8.78
CA GLU A 169 37.02 -9.70 -7.59
C GLU A 169 37.46 -11.15 -7.80
N PRO A 170 38.31 -11.73 -6.92
CA PRO A 170 38.59 -13.15 -6.96
C PRO A 170 37.32 -13.94 -6.60
N VAL A 171 37.04 -14.99 -7.36
CA VAL A 171 35.85 -15.83 -7.18
C VAL A 171 36.18 -17.31 -7.30
N THR A 172 35.56 -18.09 -6.44
CA THR A 172 35.48 -19.55 -6.59
C THR A 172 34.01 -19.99 -6.54
N PRO A 173 33.71 -21.26 -6.90
CA PRO A 173 32.37 -21.81 -6.69
C PRO A 173 31.88 -21.76 -5.24
N ALA A 174 32.80 -21.79 -4.26
CA ALA A 174 32.47 -21.70 -2.84
C ALA A 174 32.18 -20.25 -2.42
N ASP A 175 32.90 -19.29 -2.99
CA ASP A 175 32.77 -17.86 -2.65
C ASP A 175 31.62 -17.16 -3.39
N THR A 176 31.02 -17.83 -4.39
CA THR A 176 29.91 -17.31 -5.21
C THR A 176 28.61 -18.00 -4.83
N GLN A 177 27.72 -17.31 -4.12
CA GLN A 177 26.51 -17.91 -3.54
C GLN A 177 25.23 -17.19 -3.97
N MET A 178 24.21 -17.97 -4.32
CA MET A 178 22.84 -17.48 -4.45
C MET A 178 22.27 -17.20 -3.05
N PRO A 179 21.25 -16.32 -2.92
CA PRO A 179 20.56 -16.11 -1.65
C PRO A 179 20.10 -17.43 -0.99
N VAL A 180 19.50 -18.34 -1.76
CA VAL A 180 19.04 -19.65 -1.25
C VAL A 180 20.17 -20.49 -0.64
N GLU A 181 21.39 -20.39 -1.16
CA GLU A 181 22.57 -21.07 -0.65
C GLU A 181 23.07 -20.41 0.64
N VAL A 182 23.11 -19.07 0.69
CA VAL A 182 23.45 -18.32 1.91
C VAL A 182 22.52 -18.69 3.06
N TYR A 183 21.20 -18.75 2.85
CA TYR A 183 20.26 -19.16 3.91
C TYR A 183 20.31 -20.66 4.22
N ALA A 184 20.80 -21.51 3.32
CA ALA A 184 21.08 -22.90 3.64
C ALA A 184 22.30 -23.00 4.59
N GLU A 185 23.36 -22.25 4.31
CA GLU A 185 24.54 -22.14 5.19
C GLU A 185 24.18 -21.61 6.57
N LEU A 186 23.40 -20.51 6.65
CA LEU A 186 22.96 -19.97 7.94
C LEU A 186 22.16 -20.99 8.78
N ARG A 187 21.35 -21.85 8.14
CA ARG A 187 20.66 -22.93 8.85
C ARG A 187 21.61 -24.03 9.30
N ALA A 188 22.61 -24.38 8.49
CA ALA A 188 23.67 -25.31 8.88
C ALA A 188 24.48 -24.79 10.08
N ASP A 189 24.70 -23.47 10.15
CA ASP A 189 25.27 -22.74 11.28
C ASP A 189 24.35 -22.66 12.51
N ARG A 190 23.25 -23.42 12.53
CA ARG A 190 22.29 -23.52 13.65
C ARG A 190 21.46 -22.26 13.91
N TYR A 191 21.35 -21.34 12.94
CA TYR A 191 20.37 -20.26 13.03
C TYR A 191 18.97 -20.75 12.65
N ASN A 192 17.97 -20.39 13.46
CA ASN A 192 16.57 -20.73 13.20
C ASN A 192 15.90 -19.72 12.25
N VAL A 193 16.42 -19.64 11.02
CA VAL A 193 15.93 -18.72 9.99
C VAL A 193 15.13 -19.46 8.91
N ASP A 194 14.00 -18.88 8.52
CA ASP A 194 13.16 -19.31 7.41
C ASP A 194 13.15 -18.22 6.34
N TYR A 195 13.69 -18.53 5.17
CA TYR A 195 13.84 -17.58 4.07
C TYR A 195 12.73 -17.73 3.04
N LEU A 196 12.20 -16.59 2.57
CA LEU A 196 11.38 -16.53 1.37
C LEU A 196 11.73 -15.31 0.52
N ARG A 197 11.80 -15.52 -0.79
CA ARG A 197 11.84 -14.47 -1.81
C ARG A 197 10.41 -14.07 -2.20
N VAL A 198 10.10 -12.78 -2.11
CA VAL A 198 8.80 -12.18 -2.50
C VAL A 198 9.08 -11.02 -3.46
N PRO A 199 9.22 -11.27 -4.77
CA PRO A 199 9.59 -10.25 -5.75
C PRO A 199 8.57 -9.13 -5.84
N ILE A 200 8.91 -7.94 -5.31
CA ILE A 200 8.10 -6.73 -5.47
C ILE A 200 8.88 -5.77 -6.35
N THR A 201 8.22 -5.25 -7.39
CA THR A 201 8.80 -4.26 -8.31
C THR A 201 9.18 -2.98 -7.57
N ASP A 202 10.36 -2.47 -7.89
CA ASP A 202 10.85 -1.27 -7.24
C ASP A 202 9.92 -0.09 -7.49
N GLU A 203 9.75 0.74 -6.47
CA GLU A 203 8.81 1.86 -6.46
C GLU A 203 7.31 1.60 -6.70
N LYS A 204 6.89 0.37 -7.02
CA LYS A 204 5.47 0.01 -7.24
C LYS A 204 4.79 -0.51 -5.97
N ALA A 205 3.48 -0.71 -6.07
CA ALA A 205 2.67 -1.41 -5.08
C ALA A 205 2.89 -2.94 -5.16
N PRO A 206 2.78 -3.70 -4.05
CA PRO A 206 2.67 -5.14 -4.12
C PRO A 206 1.42 -5.55 -4.91
N LYS A 207 1.49 -6.68 -5.62
CA LYS A 207 0.33 -7.29 -6.28
C LYS A 207 -0.59 -7.91 -5.23
N ASP A 208 -1.84 -8.16 -5.60
CA ASP A 208 -2.79 -8.84 -4.72
C ASP A 208 -2.24 -10.19 -4.19
N SER A 209 -1.63 -10.97 -5.08
CA SER A 209 -1.02 -12.26 -4.74
C SER A 209 0.12 -12.15 -3.71
N ASP A 210 0.81 -11.01 -3.65
CA ASP A 210 1.88 -10.79 -2.67
C ASP A 210 1.29 -10.63 -1.26
N PHE A 211 0.12 -9.97 -1.15
CA PHE A 211 -0.61 -9.89 0.12
C PHE A 211 -1.10 -11.27 0.57
N ASP A 212 -1.64 -12.07 -0.35
CA ASP A 212 -2.09 -13.43 -0.05
C ASP A 212 -0.95 -14.31 0.44
N LEU A 213 0.20 -14.27 -0.24
CA LEU A 213 1.41 -14.99 0.15
C LEU A 213 1.90 -14.56 1.54
N LEU A 214 1.89 -13.26 1.84
CA LEU A 214 2.32 -12.74 3.13
C LEU A 214 1.34 -13.10 4.25
N ILE A 215 0.02 -13.13 4.00
CA ILE A 215 -0.96 -13.64 4.97
C ILE A 215 -0.67 -15.10 5.28
N GLN A 216 -0.61 -15.94 4.26
CA GLN A 216 -0.40 -17.39 4.41
C GLN A 216 0.89 -17.69 5.18
N ARG A 217 1.97 -16.96 4.88
CA ARG A 217 3.27 -17.17 5.52
C ARG A 217 3.32 -16.66 6.96
N LEU A 218 2.78 -15.47 7.21
CA LEU A 218 3.03 -14.76 8.47
C LEU A 218 1.95 -15.05 9.50
N TRP A 219 0.68 -15.13 9.10
CA TRP A 219 -0.46 -15.25 10.02
C TRP A 219 -0.27 -16.33 11.10
N PRO A 220 0.15 -17.57 10.78
CA PRO A 220 0.25 -18.63 11.77
C PRO A 220 1.26 -18.32 12.88
N VAL A 221 2.32 -17.56 12.57
CA VAL A 221 3.50 -17.36 13.43
C VAL A 221 3.59 -15.97 14.07
N LEU A 222 2.62 -15.09 13.81
CA LEU A 222 2.54 -13.77 14.43
C LEU A 222 2.46 -13.88 15.95
N GLY A 223 3.43 -13.27 16.64
CA GLY A 223 3.57 -13.28 18.10
C GLY A 223 4.69 -14.17 18.61
N GLU A 224 5.05 -15.21 17.85
CA GLU A 224 6.02 -16.21 18.29
C GLU A 224 7.40 -16.00 17.65
N ALA A 225 7.42 -15.57 16.39
CA ALA A 225 8.65 -15.39 15.62
C ALA A 225 8.97 -13.91 15.37
N ALA A 226 10.21 -13.63 14.97
CA ALA A 226 10.60 -12.33 14.42
C ALA A 226 10.35 -12.28 12.91
N MET A 227 9.76 -11.19 12.41
CA MET A 227 9.51 -10.98 10.98
C MET A 227 10.51 -9.95 10.45
N VAL A 228 11.38 -10.34 9.52
CA VAL A 228 12.43 -9.49 8.96
C VAL A 228 12.15 -9.27 7.48
N PHE A 229 12.08 -8.00 7.08
CA PHE A 229 11.94 -7.59 5.70
C PHE A 229 13.21 -6.92 5.20
N ASN A 230 13.66 -7.27 4.00
CA ASN A 230 14.76 -6.57 3.36
C ASN A 230 14.49 -6.30 1.88
N CYS A 231 15.10 -5.22 1.37
CA CYS A 231 15.27 -4.95 -0.04
C CYS A 231 16.68 -4.39 -0.26
N GLN A 232 16.94 -3.63 -1.33
CA GLN A 232 18.26 -3.04 -1.56
C GLN A 232 18.67 -2.11 -0.41
N MET A 233 18.04 -0.92 -0.30
CA MET A 233 18.37 0.07 0.73
C MET A 233 17.58 -0.08 2.03
N GLY A 234 16.68 -1.07 2.13
CA GLY A 234 15.83 -1.19 3.31
C GLY A 234 14.78 -0.07 3.43
N ARG A 235 14.45 0.60 2.32
CA ARG A 235 13.58 1.81 2.28
C ARG A 235 12.14 1.50 1.84
N GLY A 236 11.81 1.62 0.55
CA GLY A 236 10.43 1.52 0.05
C GLY A 236 9.80 0.14 0.27
N ARG A 237 10.25 -0.88 -0.49
CA ARG A 237 9.75 -2.26 -0.39
C ARG A 237 9.78 -2.81 1.05
N THR A 238 10.90 -2.63 1.74
CA THR A 238 11.05 -3.06 3.15
C THR A 238 10.01 -2.44 4.06
N THR A 239 9.81 -1.12 3.99
CA THR A 239 8.81 -0.43 4.82
C THR A 239 7.40 -0.90 4.48
N THR A 240 7.09 -1.17 3.20
CA THR A 240 5.82 -1.77 2.79
C THR A 240 5.58 -3.13 3.45
N GLY A 241 6.57 -4.03 3.42
CA GLY A 241 6.48 -5.34 4.09
C GLY A 241 6.30 -5.21 5.60
N MET A 242 7.02 -4.29 6.23
CA MET A 242 6.85 -3.97 7.65
C MET A 242 5.44 -3.47 7.98
N ILE A 243 4.86 -2.61 7.14
CA ILE A 243 3.48 -2.12 7.30
C ILE A 243 2.48 -3.28 7.21
N ILE A 244 2.60 -4.13 6.18
CA ILE A 244 1.72 -5.29 5.98
C ILE A 244 1.77 -6.22 7.20
N SER A 245 2.98 -6.59 7.64
CA SER A 245 3.16 -7.47 8.81
C SER A 245 2.63 -6.85 10.11
N THR A 246 2.82 -5.54 10.29
CA THR A 246 2.31 -4.82 11.46
C THR A 246 0.77 -4.75 11.46
N LEU A 247 0.14 -4.53 10.30
CA LEU A 247 -1.31 -4.59 10.15
C LEU A 247 -1.87 -5.97 10.52
N LEU A 248 -1.23 -7.04 10.03
CA LEU A 248 -1.62 -8.40 10.37
C LEU A 248 -1.45 -8.69 11.87
N TYR A 249 -0.32 -8.27 12.45
CA TYR A 249 -0.07 -8.39 13.89
C TYR A 249 -1.18 -7.71 14.71
N LEU A 250 -1.51 -6.46 14.38
CA LEU A 250 -2.54 -5.69 15.07
C LEU A 250 -3.93 -6.32 14.89
N ARG A 251 -4.23 -6.85 13.71
CA ARG A 251 -5.49 -7.56 13.45
C ARG A 251 -5.61 -8.84 14.27
N LYS A 252 -4.52 -9.62 14.38
CA LYS A 252 -4.47 -10.85 15.20
C LYS A 252 -4.52 -10.53 16.71
N ALA A 253 -3.95 -9.40 17.12
CA ALA A 253 -4.03 -8.88 18.48
C ALA A 253 -5.41 -8.30 18.86
N GLY A 254 -6.38 -8.26 17.94
CA GLY A 254 -7.72 -7.72 18.19
C GLY A 254 -7.79 -6.19 18.25
N ALA A 255 -6.80 -5.48 17.69
CA ALA A 255 -6.72 -4.02 17.77
C ALA A 255 -7.69 -3.28 16.84
N PHE A 256 -8.27 -3.98 15.86
CA PHE A 256 -9.16 -3.38 14.87
C PHE A 256 -10.54 -3.11 15.51
N PRO A 257 -11.07 -1.88 15.44
CA PRO A 257 -12.37 -1.53 16.02
C PRO A 257 -13.51 -2.10 15.19
N VAL A 258 -13.87 -3.36 15.44
CA VAL A 258 -15.05 -3.98 14.83
C VAL A 258 -16.29 -3.51 15.59
N LYS A 259 -17.20 -2.80 14.92
CA LYS A 259 -18.52 -2.49 15.49
C LYS A 259 -19.27 -3.79 15.74
N ARG A 260 -19.37 -4.25 17.00
CA ARG A 260 -20.28 -5.32 17.37
C ARG A 260 -21.69 -4.88 16.99
N ARG A 261 -22.34 -5.58 16.05
CA ARG A 261 -23.77 -5.38 15.79
C ARG A 261 -24.52 -5.60 17.10
N SER A 262 -25.11 -4.55 17.66
CA SER A 262 -26.11 -4.72 18.71
C SER A 262 -27.26 -5.52 18.11
N SER A 263 -27.49 -6.73 18.60
CA SER A 263 -28.67 -7.52 18.31
C SER A 263 -29.88 -6.87 19.00
N THR A 264 -30.29 -5.71 18.52
CA THR A 264 -31.58 -5.09 18.83
C THR A 264 -32.42 -5.12 17.57
N GLY A 265 -32.70 -6.33 17.09
CA GLY A 265 -33.80 -6.59 16.17
C GLY A 265 -35.10 -6.45 16.96
N ARG A 266 -35.60 -5.21 17.08
CA ARG A 266 -36.96 -4.98 17.56
C ARG A 266 -37.88 -5.36 16.41
N ALA A 267 -38.40 -6.58 16.44
CA ALA A 267 -39.45 -7.01 15.53
C ALA A 267 -40.64 -6.05 15.69
N ALA A 268 -40.94 -5.29 14.63
CA ALA A 268 -42.14 -4.48 14.57
C ALA A 268 -43.33 -5.42 14.31
N SER A 269 -43.93 -5.97 15.37
CA SER A 269 -45.25 -6.59 15.28
C SER A 269 -46.31 -5.49 15.25
N LEU A 270 -47.04 -5.40 14.15
CA LEU A 270 -48.26 -4.61 14.01
C LEU A 270 -49.26 -4.98 15.11
N GLY A 271 -49.65 -3.99 15.92
CA GLY A 271 -50.58 -4.17 17.04
C GLY A 271 -52.05 -4.21 16.59
N LEU A 272 -52.79 -5.18 17.12
CA LEU A 272 -54.25 -5.15 17.30
C LEU A 272 -54.54 -4.97 18.81
N PRO A 273 -55.66 -4.31 19.20
CA PRO A 273 -55.84 -3.81 20.55
C PRO A 273 -56.35 -4.86 21.55
N SER A 274 -55.99 -4.62 22.81
CA SER A 274 -56.03 -5.46 24.00
C SER A 274 -57.42 -5.66 24.65
N GLY A 275 -57.55 -6.74 25.42
CA GLY A 275 -58.50 -6.93 26.54
C GLY A 275 -57.76 -7.33 27.83
N PRO A 276 -58.36 -7.21 29.04
CA PRO A 276 -57.65 -6.74 30.24
C PRO A 276 -57.41 -7.76 31.37
N ASN A 277 -56.61 -7.30 32.35
CA ASN A 277 -56.35 -7.79 33.73
C ASN A 277 -55.27 -8.90 33.87
N SER A 278 -54.24 -8.81 34.72
CA SER A 278 -54.23 -8.47 36.16
C SER A 278 -52.79 -8.45 36.72
N ASP A 279 -52.54 -7.48 37.61
CA ASP A 279 -51.67 -7.37 38.80
C ASP A 279 -50.42 -8.25 39.04
N GLY A 280 -49.34 -7.59 39.49
CA GLY A 280 -48.26 -8.23 40.26
C GLY A 280 -46.95 -7.44 40.36
N LEU A 281 -46.80 -6.66 41.44
CA LEU A 281 -45.65 -5.83 41.81
C LEU A 281 -44.47 -6.65 42.39
N SER A 282 -43.20 -6.29 42.09
CA SER A 282 -42.07 -6.15 43.07
C SER A 282 -40.67 -6.10 42.42
N THR A 283 -40.10 -4.89 42.41
CA THR A 283 -38.72 -4.45 42.77
C THR A 283 -37.48 -5.34 42.64
N ALA A 284 -36.46 -4.85 41.89
CA ALA A 284 -35.08 -4.65 42.38
C ALA A 284 -34.20 -3.79 41.43
N ALA A 285 -33.76 -2.65 41.97
CA ALA A 285 -32.64 -1.74 41.70
C ALA A 285 -31.76 -1.88 40.43
N SER A 286 -31.73 -0.79 39.66
CA SER A 286 -30.64 -0.42 38.75
C SER A 286 -29.58 0.41 39.51
N GLN A 287 -28.30 0.09 39.32
CA GLN A 287 -27.20 0.99 39.62
C GLN A 287 -26.49 1.35 38.31
N ASN A 288 -26.72 2.59 37.87
CA ASN A 288 -25.92 3.29 36.88
C ASN A 288 -24.67 3.82 37.57
N LEU A 289 -23.49 3.65 36.97
CA LEU A 289 -22.30 4.43 37.33
C LEU A 289 -21.83 5.21 36.11
N ASP A 290 -22.04 6.52 36.25
CA ASP A 290 -21.59 7.63 35.44
C ASP A 290 -20.09 7.88 35.67
N PHE A 291 -19.33 8.11 34.61
CA PHE A 291 -17.90 8.43 34.67
C PHE A 291 -17.68 9.87 34.23
N SER A 292 -17.70 10.78 35.20
CA SER A 292 -17.14 12.12 35.05
C SER A 292 -16.32 12.47 36.29
N HIS A 293 -15.19 13.15 36.04
CA HIS A 293 -14.18 13.66 36.98
C HIS A 293 -13.08 12.70 37.44
N LEU A 294 -11.83 13.02 37.05
CA LEU A 294 -10.82 13.55 37.97
C LEU A 294 -9.60 14.06 37.19
N ASN A 295 -9.20 15.30 37.51
CA ASN A 295 -8.03 15.99 36.99
C ASN A 295 -7.08 16.26 38.17
N GLY A 296 -5.80 15.83 38.02
CA GLY A 296 -4.62 16.32 38.77
C GLY A 296 -4.13 15.45 39.95
N PRO A 297 -2.85 15.59 40.37
CA PRO A 297 -1.63 15.80 39.58
C PRO A 297 -0.51 14.75 39.88
N THR A 298 0.54 14.86 39.07
CA THR A 298 1.82 14.13 38.99
C THR A 298 2.47 13.70 40.31
N MET A 299 2.90 12.42 40.40
CA MET A 299 4.05 11.99 41.20
C MET A 299 4.76 10.79 40.54
N THR A 300 6.09 10.90 40.47
CA THR A 300 7.07 9.91 40.03
C THR A 300 7.21 8.76 41.02
N ASN A 301 7.21 7.49 40.57
CA ASN A 301 8.18 6.52 41.09
C ASN A 301 8.33 5.25 40.22
N THR A 302 9.50 4.66 40.42
CA THR A 302 10.23 3.60 39.74
C THR A 302 9.75 2.17 40.07
N ASN A 303 10.12 1.24 39.17
CA ASN A 303 10.34 -0.20 39.33
C ASN A 303 9.40 -1.03 40.23
N ASN A 304 8.68 -1.98 39.62
CA ASN A 304 8.76 -3.36 40.10
C ASN A 304 8.43 -4.39 39.01
N SER A 305 9.36 -5.32 38.82
CA SER A 305 9.21 -6.58 38.12
C SER A 305 8.39 -7.56 38.96
N SER A 306 7.34 -8.15 38.39
CA SER A 306 6.73 -9.35 38.95
C SER A 306 6.14 -10.19 37.81
N SER A 307 6.84 -11.28 37.51
CA SER A 307 6.40 -12.39 36.70
C SER A 307 5.16 -13.04 37.32
N ASN A 308 4.05 -13.09 36.58
CA ASN A 308 2.98 -14.03 36.87
C ASN A 308 2.70 -14.87 35.62
N SER A 309 3.12 -16.13 35.70
CA SER A 309 2.89 -17.19 34.74
C SER A 309 1.41 -17.57 34.72
N SER A 310 0.74 -17.26 33.61
CA SER A 310 -0.50 -17.92 33.21
C SER A 310 -0.23 -18.67 31.90
N ASN A 311 -0.43 -19.99 31.92
CA ASN A 311 -0.25 -20.89 30.78
C ASN A 311 -1.38 -20.72 29.75
N GLY A 312 -1.43 -19.57 29.09
CA GLY A 312 -2.09 -19.37 27.81
C GLY A 312 -1.05 -18.94 26.77
N PRO A 313 -1.33 -19.06 25.46
CA PRO A 313 -0.45 -18.43 24.46
C PRO A 313 -0.28 -16.95 24.83
N PRO A 314 0.93 -16.38 24.70
CA PRO A 314 1.15 -14.99 25.08
C PRO A 314 0.14 -14.12 24.36
N HIS A 315 -0.75 -13.45 25.11
CA HIS A 315 -1.73 -12.57 24.50
C HIS A 315 -0.97 -11.49 23.74
N LEU A 316 -1.12 -11.47 22.42
CA LEU A 316 -0.52 -10.45 21.56
C LEU A 316 -0.87 -9.07 22.12
N GLY A 317 0.15 -8.31 22.52
CA GLY A 317 -0.05 -6.99 23.10
C GLY A 317 -0.33 -5.96 22.03
N ILE A 318 -1.33 -5.10 22.24
CA ILE A 318 -1.58 -3.92 21.41
C ILE A 318 -0.59 -2.81 21.85
N PRO A 319 0.28 -2.30 20.96
CA PRO A 319 1.24 -1.27 21.34
C PRO A 319 0.56 0.06 21.71
N GLN A 320 1.06 0.75 22.74
CA GLN A 320 0.50 2.03 23.21
C GLN A 320 0.46 3.12 22.12
N TRP A 321 1.46 3.15 21.22
CA TRP A 321 1.50 4.11 20.11
C TRP A 321 0.34 3.89 19.14
N PHE A 322 -0.18 2.66 19.03
CA PHE A 322 -1.30 2.36 18.15
C PHE A 322 -2.58 2.99 18.71
N THR A 323 -2.91 2.74 19.98
CA THR A 323 -4.10 3.32 20.61
C THR A 323 -4.09 4.84 20.56
N ALA A 324 -2.96 5.46 20.92
CA ALA A 324 -2.83 6.93 20.91
C ALA A 324 -2.82 7.52 19.48
N GLY A 325 -2.21 6.83 18.52
CA GLY A 325 -2.13 7.28 17.13
C GLY A 325 -3.46 7.08 16.39
N PHE A 326 -4.18 6.00 16.68
CA PHE A 326 -5.46 5.69 16.06
C PHE A 326 -6.49 6.76 16.39
N GLU A 327 -6.66 7.15 17.66
CA GLU A 327 -7.59 8.22 18.04
C GLU A 327 -7.23 9.56 17.37
N ARG A 328 -5.93 9.86 17.25
CA ARG A 328 -5.45 11.06 16.56
C ARG A 328 -5.77 11.05 15.06
N ASN A 329 -5.59 9.90 14.41
CA ASN A 329 -5.84 9.75 12.97
C ASN A 329 -7.31 9.54 12.64
N ARG A 330 -8.13 9.09 13.61
CA ARG A 330 -9.60 8.94 13.52
C ARG A 330 -10.32 10.28 13.76
N GLY A 331 -9.78 11.12 14.65
CA GLY A 331 -10.41 12.37 15.07
C GLY A 331 -10.83 13.26 13.90
N SER A 332 -11.94 13.99 14.08
CA SER A 332 -12.48 14.90 13.07
C SER A 332 -11.39 15.87 12.65
N ILE A 333 -11.07 15.81 11.37
CA ILE A 333 -10.12 16.70 10.74
C ILE A 333 -10.84 18.06 10.65
N GLY A 334 -10.43 19.02 11.48
CA GLY A 334 -10.98 20.38 11.50
C GLY A 334 -10.75 21.14 10.18
N GLU A 335 -10.87 22.47 10.22
CA GLU A 335 -10.52 23.33 9.09
C GLU A 335 -9.15 22.97 8.51
N MET A 336 -9.11 22.51 7.26
CA MET A 336 -7.85 22.13 6.59
C MET A 336 -7.64 22.85 5.28
N THR A 337 -6.49 23.52 5.19
CA THR A 337 -5.96 24.02 3.92
C THR A 337 -5.70 22.86 2.94
N VAL A 338 -5.50 23.17 1.65
CA VAL A 338 -5.11 22.20 0.62
C VAL A 338 -3.82 21.47 1.01
N GLU A 339 -2.89 22.19 1.63
CA GLU A 339 -1.61 21.66 2.12
C GLU A 339 -1.83 20.67 3.26
N ALA A 340 -2.73 20.97 4.19
CA ALA A 340 -3.08 20.05 5.27
C ALA A 340 -3.74 18.77 4.72
N ARG A 341 -4.66 18.88 3.75
CA ARG A 341 -5.27 17.70 3.06
C ARG A 341 -4.22 16.79 2.42
N THR A 342 -3.25 17.41 1.75
CA THR A 342 -2.13 16.70 1.12
C THR A 342 -1.27 15.99 2.18
N LYS A 343 -0.96 16.67 3.30
CA LYS A 343 -0.17 16.11 4.40
C LYS A 343 -0.84 14.91 5.06
N HIS A 344 -2.17 14.94 5.19
CA HIS A 344 -2.96 13.82 5.73
C HIS A 344 -3.23 12.71 4.69
N GLY A 345 -2.73 12.84 3.46
CA GLY A 345 -2.90 11.86 2.40
C GLY A 345 -4.34 11.74 1.89
N LEU A 346 -5.14 12.83 1.97
CA LEU A 346 -6.52 12.87 1.50
C LEU A 346 -6.61 13.27 0.01
N PHE A 347 -5.87 12.55 -0.82
CA PHE A 347 -5.87 12.74 -2.27
C PHE A 347 -7.21 12.36 -2.90
N ASP A 348 -7.57 12.96 -4.03
CA ASP A 348 -8.78 12.67 -4.81
C ASP A 348 -9.09 11.17 -4.99
N VAL A 349 -8.07 10.38 -5.38
CA VAL A 349 -8.21 8.93 -5.56
C VAL A 349 -8.46 8.20 -4.24
N VAL A 350 -7.82 8.65 -3.15
CA VAL A 350 -7.99 8.10 -1.81
C VAL A 350 -9.39 8.42 -1.29
N ARG A 351 -9.85 9.67 -1.39
CA ARG A 351 -11.22 10.04 -1.01
C ARG A 351 -12.26 9.22 -1.76
N SER A 352 -12.01 8.94 -3.04
CA SER A 352 -12.88 8.08 -3.85
C SER A 352 -12.89 6.64 -3.36
N LEU A 353 -11.73 6.10 -2.98
CA LEU A 353 -11.62 4.78 -2.34
C LEU A 353 -12.40 4.72 -1.03
N LEU A 354 -12.20 5.68 -0.12
CA LEU A 354 -12.82 5.64 1.21
C LEU A 354 -14.36 5.58 1.15
N ARG A 355 -14.98 6.23 0.16
CA ARG A 355 -16.44 6.24 -0.02
C ARG A 355 -17.04 4.92 -0.46
N VAL A 356 -16.25 4.07 -1.13
CA VAL A 356 -16.71 2.75 -1.61
C VAL A 356 -16.33 1.62 -0.67
N LEU A 357 -15.43 1.86 0.28
CA LEU A 357 -15.03 0.87 1.28
C LEU A 357 -15.95 0.88 2.50
N GLU A 358 -16.34 -0.30 2.94
CA GLU A 358 -16.90 -0.50 4.27
C GLU A 358 -15.83 -0.16 5.33
N ASN A 359 -16.16 0.72 6.30
CA ASN A 359 -15.22 1.24 7.28
C ASN A 359 -13.98 1.94 6.66
N GLY A 360 -14.13 2.54 5.48
CA GLY A 360 -13.03 3.20 4.76
C GLY A 360 -12.22 4.19 5.62
N PRO A 361 -12.86 5.17 6.29
CA PRO A 361 -12.16 6.11 7.18
C PRO A 361 -11.37 5.41 8.30
N GLU A 362 -11.97 4.43 8.99
CA GLU A 362 -11.28 3.65 10.02
C GLU A 362 -10.11 2.83 9.46
N ALA A 363 -10.28 2.19 8.31
CA ALA A 363 -9.22 1.42 7.65
C ALA A 363 -8.02 2.30 7.29
N LYS A 364 -8.27 3.53 6.81
CA LYS A 364 -7.23 4.51 6.58
C LYS A 364 -6.58 4.97 7.89
N ALA A 365 -7.35 5.27 8.94
CA ALA A 365 -6.80 5.71 10.22
C ALA A 365 -5.88 4.64 10.85
N VAL A 366 -6.25 3.36 10.75
CA VAL A 366 -5.39 2.23 11.14
C VAL A 366 -4.10 2.23 10.31
N LEU A 367 -4.22 2.30 8.97
CA LEU A 367 -3.04 2.30 8.10
C LEU A 367 -2.11 3.48 8.39
N ASP A 368 -2.64 4.69 8.49
CA ASP A 368 -1.88 5.91 8.76
C ASP A 368 -1.06 5.78 10.04
N THR A 369 -1.67 5.22 11.09
CA THR A 369 -1.02 4.98 12.38
C THR A 369 0.14 3.98 12.23
N VAL A 370 -0.02 2.95 11.42
CA VAL A 370 1.06 1.98 11.12
C VAL A 370 2.15 2.60 10.23
N VAL A 371 1.78 3.40 9.22
CA VAL A 371 2.73 4.13 8.37
C VAL A 371 3.61 5.04 9.22
N ASP A 372 3.02 5.73 10.21
CA ASP A 372 3.77 6.58 11.13
C ASP A 372 4.72 5.77 12.01
N ALA A 373 4.31 4.60 12.50
CA ALA A 373 5.16 3.70 13.27
C ALA A 373 6.31 3.08 12.45
N CYS A 374 6.14 2.96 11.13
CA CYS A 374 7.16 2.44 10.20
C CYS A 374 7.97 3.54 9.49
N SER A 375 7.80 4.81 9.86
CA SER A 375 8.30 5.98 9.11
C SER A 375 9.81 6.26 9.21
N ALA A 376 10.56 5.47 9.98
CA ALA A 376 11.96 5.77 10.33
C ALA A 376 12.91 5.98 9.12
N MET A 377 12.62 5.33 7.98
CA MET A 377 13.34 5.57 6.72
C MET A 377 12.62 6.57 5.81
N GLN A 378 11.30 6.44 5.71
CA GLN A 378 10.45 7.27 4.86
C GLN A 378 9.00 7.08 5.29
N ASN A 379 8.26 8.18 5.47
CA ASN A 379 6.82 8.14 5.59
C ASN A 379 6.19 8.19 4.19
N LEU A 380 5.33 7.21 3.86
CA LEU A 380 4.73 7.09 2.53
C LEU A 380 3.87 8.31 2.17
N ARG A 381 3.09 8.85 3.12
CA ARG A 381 2.20 10.01 2.90
C ARG A 381 3.03 11.28 2.66
N GLU A 382 4.06 11.49 3.47
CA GLU A 382 4.96 12.64 3.32
C GLU A 382 5.76 12.56 2.02
N ALA A 383 6.18 11.36 1.60
CA ALA A 383 6.88 11.16 0.33
C ALA A 383 6.01 11.58 -0.86
N ILE A 384 4.73 11.17 -0.90
CA ILE A 384 3.78 11.60 -1.95
C ILE A 384 3.65 13.13 -1.95
N GLY A 385 3.48 13.74 -0.78
CA GLY A 385 3.43 15.21 -0.64
C GLY A 385 4.71 15.89 -1.12
N GLY A 386 5.88 15.31 -0.85
CA GLY A 386 7.18 15.79 -1.30
C GLY A 386 7.34 15.74 -2.82
N TYR A 387 6.94 14.64 -3.46
CA TYR A 387 6.94 14.57 -4.93
C TYR A 387 5.96 15.55 -5.55
N ARG A 388 4.76 15.73 -4.97
CA ARG A 388 3.79 16.75 -5.40
C ARG A 388 4.40 18.16 -5.34
N ALA A 389 5.07 18.50 -4.24
CA ALA A 389 5.72 19.80 -4.08
C ALA A 389 6.87 20.01 -5.09
N ARG A 390 7.67 18.97 -5.35
CA ARG A 390 8.74 19.01 -6.37
C ARG A 390 8.16 19.17 -7.78
N PHE A 391 7.09 18.45 -8.10
CA PHE A 391 6.40 18.56 -9.38
C PHE A 391 5.91 19.99 -9.63
N LEU A 392 5.32 20.64 -8.63
CA LEU A 392 4.84 22.02 -8.77
C LEU A 392 5.97 23.05 -9.02
N LYS A 393 7.20 22.76 -8.58
CA LYS A 393 8.36 23.65 -8.72
C LYS A 393 9.22 23.35 -9.96
N GLU A 394 9.15 22.14 -10.51
CA GLU A 394 9.96 21.74 -11.67
C GLU A 394 9.41 22.35 -12.96
N SER A 395 10.29 22.99 -13.73
CA SER A 395 9.94 23.65 -14.99
C SER A 395 10.13 22.76 -16.21
N ARG A 396 11.05 21.78 -16.15
CA ARG A 396 11.36 20.90 -17.28
C ARG A 396 10.33 19.79 -17.42
N GLU A 397 9.68 19.72 -18.57
CA GLU A 397 8.55 18.82 -18.81
C GLU A 397 8.91 17.34 -18.71
N THR A 398 10.08 16.94 -19.21
CA THR A 398 10.60 15.56 -19.07
C THR A 398 10.78 15.18 -17.60
N GLN A 399 11.37 16.06 -16.81
CA GLN A 399 11.59 15.81 -15.39
C GLN A 399 10.29 15.85 -14.58
N ARG A 400 9.35 16.74 -14.94
CA ARG A 400 7.98 16.74 -14.40
C ARG A 400 7.28 15.41 -14.64
N ALA A 401 7.38 14.85 -15.85
CA ALA A 401 6.79 13.56 -16.18
C ALA A 401 7.39 12.42 -15.33
N THR A 402 8.71 12.38 -15.15
CA THR A 402 9.38 11.40 -14.28
C THR A 402 8.94 11.54 -12.82
N ILE A 403 8.91 12.76 -12.28
CA ILE A 403 8.45 13.03 -10.91
C ILE A 403 7.00 12.60 -10.72
N LEU A 404 6.13 12.91 -11.69
CA LEU A 404 4.73 12.52 -11.68
C LEU A 404 4.58 11.00 -11.69
N GLY A 405 5.30 10.29 -12.56
CA GLY A 405 5.30 8.84 -12.61
C GLY A 405 5.61 8.22 -11.25
N VAL A 406 6.71 8.63 -10.61
CA VAL A 406 7.09 8.15 -9.27
C VAL A 406 6.03 8.50 -8.22
N ALA A 407 5.47 9.71 -8.25
CA ALA A 407 4.41 10.13 -7.32
C ALA A 407 3.16 9.24 -7.43
N LEU A 408 2.79 8.85 -8.64
CA LEU A 408 1.63 7.98 -8.88
C LEU A 408 1.88 6.56 -8.38
N GLU A 409 3.07 6.00 -8.56
CA GLU A 409 3.39 4.67 -8.02
C GLU A 409 3.35 4.63 -6.48
N TYR A 410 3.83 5.70 -5.82
CA TYR A 410 3.71 5.85 -4.36
C TYR A 410 2.24 5.99 -3.91
N LEU A 411 1.45 6.76 -4.67
CA LEU A 411 0.02 6.92 -4.40
C LEU A 411 -0.76 5.62 -4.63
N GLU A 412 -0.39 4.82 -5.64
CA GLU A 412 -0.94 3.49 -5.87
C GLU A 412 -0.63 2.56 -4.70
N ARG A 413 0.61 2.55 -4.23
CA ARG A 413 1.02 1.75 -3.06
C ARG A 413 0.21 2.12 -1.83
N TYR A 414 0.01 3.41 -1.58
CA TYR A 414 -0.82 3.87 -0.47
C TYR A 414 -2.28 3.46 -0.62
N TYR A 415 -2.85 3.60 -1.83
CA TYR A 415 -4.19 3.12 -2.17
C TYR A 415 -4.35 1.62 -1.87
N MET A 416 -3.43 0.78 -2.34
CA MET A 416 -3.47 -0.66 -2.16
C MET A 416 -3.34 -1.06 -0.68
N LEU A 417 -2.52 -0.35 0.09
CA LEU A 417 -2.42 -0.55 1.54
C LEU A 417 -3.70 -0.15 2.29
N ILE A 418 -4.43 0.87 1.84
CA ILE A 418 -5.74 1.23 2.42
C ILE A 418 -6.75 0.12 2.12
N ALA A 419 -6.80 -0.34 0.87
CA ALA A 419 -7.67 -1.44 0.45
C ALA A 419 -7.37 -2.72 1.26
N PHE A 420 -6.08 -3.05 1.45
CA PHE A 420 -5.66 -4.17 2.29
C PHE A 420 -6.08 -4.00 3.75
N SER A 421 -5.88 -2.81 4.34
CA SER A 421 -6.36 -2.52 5.70
C SER A 421 -7.88 -2.75 5.80
N ALA A 422 -8.67 -2.29 4.82
CA ALA A 422 -10.12 -2.51 4.79
C ALA A 422 -10.51 -3.98 4.60
N TYR A 423 -9.74 -4.74 3.81
CA TYR A 423 -9.90 -6.19 3.71
C TYR A 423 -9.70 -6.88 5.08
N LEU A 424 -8.74 -6.46 5.89
CA LEU A 424 -8.55 -6.99 7.25
C LEU A 424 -9.72 -6.67 8.21
N PHE A 425 -10.50 -5.62 7.93
CA PHE A 425 -11.76 -5.33 8.63
C PHE A 425 -12.93 -6.21 8.18
N HIS A 426 -12.82 -6.89 7.04
CA HIS A 426 -13.92 -7.65 6.47
C HIS A 426 -14.39 -8.74 7.45
N PRO A 427 -15.70 -8.89 7.70
CA PRO A 427 -16.20 -9.85 8.70
C PRO A 427 -15.82 -11.31 8.41
N ALA A 428 -15.60 -11.65 7.13
CA ALA A 428 -15.15 -12.98 6.71
C ALA A 428 -13.62 -13.16 6.70
N PHE A 429 -12.84 -12.15 7.13
CA PHE A 429 -11.40 -12.30 7.27
C PHE A 429 -11.09 -13.20 8.47
N ASP A 430 -10.72 -14.44 8.18
CA ASP A 430 -10.35 -15.46 9.13
C ASP A 430 -9.31 -16.41 8.49
N PRO A 431 -8.01 -16.09 8.61
CA PRO A 431 -6.97 -16.92 7.98
C PRO A 431 -6.78 -18.31 8.53
N ASP A 432 -7.45 -18.64 9.63
CA ASP A 432 -7.50 -19.99 10.17
C ASP A 432 -8.65 -20.81 9.55
N SER A 433 -9.55 -20.17 8.80
CA SER A 433 -10.66 -20.81 8.08
C SER A 433 -10.31 -21.10 6.61
N PRO A 434 -10.58 -22.33 6.10
CA PRO A 434 -10.30 -22.69 4.71
C PRO A 434 -11.23 -21.98 3.70
N THR A 435 -12.33 -21.39 4.17
CA THR A 435 -13.32 -20.72 3.31
C THR A 435 -13.12 -19.20 3.26
N GLN A 436 -12.04 -18.67 3.84
CA GLN A 436 -11.79 -17.23 3.75
C GLN A 436 -11.59 -16.81 2.28
N PRO A 437 -12.18 -15.69 1.84
CA PRO A 437 -11.81 -15.10 0.57
C PRO A 437 -10.39 -14.55 0.67
N SER A 438 -9.53 -14.80 -0.32
CA SER A 438 -8.21 -14.17 -0.36
C SER A 438 -8.32 -12.66 -0.61
N PHE A 439 -7.24 -11.90 -0.42
CA PHE A 439 -7.22 -10.49 -0.82
C PHE A 439 -7.40 -10.34 -2.33
N SER A 440 -6.80 -11.22 -3.13
CA SER A 440 -7.02 -11.27 -4.59
C SER A 440 -8.50 -11.51 -4.95
N ASP A 441 -9.16 -12.46 -4.28
CA ASP A 441 -10.58 -12.73 -4.50
C ASP A 441 -11.45 -11.54 -4.07
N TRP A 442 -11.13 -10.94 -2.92
CA TRP A 442 -11.82 -9.78 -2.38
C TRP A 442 -11.70 -8.55 -3.30
N MET A 443 -10.51 -8.29 -3.85
CA MET A 443 -10.27 -7.24 -4.85
C MET A 443 -11.01 -7.52 -6.16
N SER A 444 -10.99 -8.78 -6.62
CA SER A 444 -11.64 -9.19 -7.88
C SER A 444 -13.16 -9.11 -7.80
N SER A 445 -13.74 -9.38 -6.63
CA SER A 445 -15.18 -9.24 -6.38
C SER A 445 -15.69 -7.79 -6.35
N ARG A 446 -14.79 -6.81 -6.34
CA ARG A 446 -15.07 -5.36 -6.21
C ARG A 446 -14.47 -4.56 -7.38
N PRO A 447 -15.01 -4.70 -8.60
CA PRO A 447 -14.46 -4.06 -9.81
C PRO A 447 -14.41 -2.53 -9.72
N GLU A 448 -15.26 -1.91 -8.89
CA GLU A 448 -15.25 -0.48 -8.61
C GLU A 448 -13.91 0.02 -8.04
N LEU A 449 -13.19 -0.81 -7.26
CA LEU A 449 -11.88 -0.44 -6.72
C LEU A 449 -10.86 -0.26 -7.86
N ARG A 450 -10.75 -1.25 -8.74
CA ARG A 450 -9.87 -1.20 -9.91
C ARG A 450 -10.28 -0.10 -10.91
N SER A 451 -11.58 0.15 -11.04
CA SER A 451 -12.10 1.26 -11.85
C SER A 451 -11.65 2.63 -11.33
N ILE A 452 -11.68 2.85 -10.01
CA ILE A 452 -11.19 4.09 -9.37
C ILE A 452 -9.69 4.28 -9.66
N LEU A 453 -8.89 3.24 -9.41
CA LEU A 453 -7.45 3.26 -9.64
C LEU A 453 -7.12 3.59 -11.11
N THR A 454 -7.79 2.91 -12.06
CA THR A 454 -7.55 3.14 -13.49
C THR A 454 -8.00 4.53 -13.95
N ARG A 455 -9.22 4.95 -13.58
CA ARG A 455 -9.82 6.20 -14.07
C ARG A 455 -9.17 7.43 -13.45
N LEU A 456 -8.88 7.41 -12.15
CA LEU A 456 -8.31 8.57 -11.47
C LEU A 456 -6.79 8.54 -11.56
N LEU A 457 -6.13 7.46 -11.15
CA LEU A 457 -4.67 7.46 -11.04
C LEU A 457 -3.98 7.45 -12.41
N ARG A 458 -4.49 6.64 -13.36
CA ARG A 458 -3.82 6.41 -14.66
C ARG A 458 -4.36 7.31 -15.78
N ARG A 459 -5.65 7.62 -15.81
CA ARG A 459 -6.27 8.45 -16.87
C ARG A 459 -6.42 9.93 -16.52
N ASN A 460 -6.44 10.28 -15.23
CA ASN A 460 -6.53 11.67 -14.78
C ASN A 460 -5.54 11.94 -13.63
N SER A 461 -4.27 11.66 -13.91
CA SER A 461 -3.18 11.69 -12.93
C SER A 461 -3.01 13.05 -12.23
N MET A 462 -3.32 14.14 -12.93
CA MET A 462 -3.31 15.49 -12.35
C MET A 462 -4.39 15.66 -11.28
N ALA A 463 -5.61 15.15 -11.53
CA ALA A 463 -6.65 15.15 -10.51
C ALA A 463 -6.33 14.21 -9.36
N ALA A 464 -5.78 13.02 -9.63
CA ALA A 464 -5.46 12.07 -8.57
C ALA A 464 -4.57 12.65 -7.46
N LEU A 465 -3.69 13.60 -7.78
CA LEU A 465 -2.80 14.30 -6.84
C LEU A 465 -3.31 15.70 -6.43
N ASP A 466 -4.57 16.03 -6.72
CA ASP A 466 -5.17 17.36 -6.48
C ASP A 466 -4.31 18.50 -7.07
N LEU A 467 -3.69 18.30 -8.24
CA LEU A 467 -2.84 19.29 -8.90
C LEU A 467 -3.64 20.36 -9.66
N HIS A 468 -4.94 20.14 -9.92
CA HIS A 468 -5.82 21.11 -10.60
C HIS A 468 -6.27 22.27 -9.69
N LEU A 469 -6.28 22.06 -8.36
CA LEU A 469 -6.75 23.04 -7.38
C LEU A 469 -5.85 24.27 -7.25
N THR A 470 -4.67 24.26 -7.86
CA THR A 470 -3.76 25.41 -7.88
C THR A 470 -4.05 26.39 -9.03
N GLY A 471 -5.06 26.11 -9.87
CA GLY A 471 -5.34 26.87 -11.10
C GLY A 471 -6.68 27.64 -11.15
N THR A 472 -7.61 27.46 -10.20
CA THR A 472 -8.90 28.17 -10.22
C THR A 472 -8.86 29.47 -9.44
N GLY A 473 -8.05 30.40 -9.94
CA GLY A 473 -8.11 31.85 -9.66
C GLY A 473 -8.48 32.67 -10.90
N GLY A 474 -9.07 32.05 -11.93
CA GLY A 474 -9.36 32.70 -13.21
C GLY A 474 -10.74 32.33 -13.72
N GLY A 475 -11.74 33.16 -13.43
CA GLY A 475 -13.12 32.94 -13.87
C GLY A 475 -14.12 34.00 -13.42
N GLY A 476 -13.82 35.28 -13.67
CA GLY A 476 -14.84 36.33 -13.83
C GLY A 476 -15.32 37.11 -12.60
N ALA A 477 -14.60 38.18 -12.25
CA ALA A 477 -15.09 39.55 -11.98
C ALA A 477 -14.00 40.31 -11.20
N GLY A 478 -13.63 41.50 -11.69
CA GLY A 478 -12.33 42.11 -11.44
C GLY A 478 -12.02 42.54 -9.99
N MET A 479 -10.72 42.57 -9.68
CA MET A 479 -10.11 43.43 -8.65
C MET A 479 -8.59 43.53 -8.92
N GLY A 480 -8.04 44.72 -8.63
CA GLY A 480 -6.73 45.21 -9.07
C GLY A 480 -5.48 44.60 -8.40
N PRO A 481 -4.30 45.22 -8.61
CA PRO A 481 -3.01 44.62 -8.30
C PRO A 481 -2.66 44.81 -6.81
N SER A 482 -2.85 43.79 -5.99
CA SER A 482 -2.22 43.72 -4.67
C SER A 482 -2.08 42.27 -4.19
N GLY A 483 -0.83 41.85 -3.98
CA GLY A 483 -0.42 40.96 -2.89
C GLY A 483 -0.96 39.53 -2.87
N TRP A 484 -0.11 38.58 -3.22
CA TRP A 484 -0.23 37.20 -2.78
C TRP A 484 -0.31 37.11 -1.25
N HIS A 485 -1.37 36.49 -0.70
CA HIS A 485 -1.47 36.13 0.72
C HIS A 485 -1.59 34.59 0.86
N PRO A 486 -0.66 33.91 1.56
CA PRO A 486 -0.58 32.44 1.61
C PRO A 486 -1.49 31.77 2.66
N GLN A 487 -2.69 32.28 2.91
CA GLN A 487 -3.64 31.69 3.86
C GLN A 487 -5.07 31.87 3.35
N HIS A 488 -5.51 30.99 2.45
CA HIS A 488 -6.94 30.83 2.20
C HIS A 488 -7.56 30.13 3.42
N VAL A 489 -8.06 30.92 4.37
CA VAL A 489 -8.95 30.44 5.42
C VAL A 489 -10.23 29.96 4.73
N LEU A 490 -10.59 28.71 4.96
CA LEU A 490 -11.80 28.13 4.39
C LEU A 490 -13.03 28.95 4.84
N THR A 491 -13.95 29.22 3.93
CA THR A 491 -15.27 29.77 4.29
C THR A 491 -16.01 28.81 5.24
N PHE A 492 -16.97 29.32 6.01
CA PHE A 492 -17.80 28.47 6.91
C PHE A 492 -18.43 27.25 6.19
N HIS A 493 -18.78 27.40 4.91
CA HIS A 493 -19.29 26.28 4.11
C HIS A 493 -18.21 25.23 3.81
N GLU A 494 -17.00 25.68 3.49
CA GLU A 494 -15.87 24.79 3.23
C GLU A 494 -15.41 24.06 4.50
N SER A 495 -15.49 24.69 5.68
CA SER A 495 -15.18 24.04 6.96
C SER A 495 -16.22 22.96 7.32
N VAL A 496 -17.50 23.22 7.10
CA VAL A 496 -18.57 22.21 7.22
C VAL A 496 -18.36 21.05 6.24
N ILE A 497 -17.95 21.33 5.01
CA ILE A 497 -17.69 20.30 4.00
C ILE A 497 -16.44 19.46 4.36
N ALA A 498 -15.40 20.10 4.91
CA ALA A 498 -14.16 19.43 5.31
C ALA A 498 -14.33 18.55 6.56
N SER A 499 -15.16 18.98 7.52
CA SER A 499 -15.37 18.31 8.82
C SER A 499 -16.40 17.17 8.81
N ARG A 500 -17.04 16.91 7.67
CA ARG A 500 -17.97 15.79 7.49
C ARG A 500 -17.30 14.45 7.79
N ASP A 501 -18.00 13.57 8.51
CA ASP A 501 -17.50 12.25 8.93
C ASP A 501 -18.43 11.09 8.50
N GLY A 502 -19.43 11.39 7.68
CA GLY A 502 -20.37 10.39 7.19
C GLY A 502 -19.74 9.39 6.22
N ALA A 503 -20.24 8.15 6.22
CA ALA A 503 -19.76 7.09 5.32
C ALA A 503 -19.92 7.45 3.82
N VAL A 504 -21.02 8.13 3.48
CA VAL A 504 -21.31 8.60 2.12
C VAL A 504 -21.02 10.10 2.00
N LEU A 505 -21.58 10.90 2.90
CA LEU A 505 -21.35 12.33 3.00
C LEU A 505 -20.09 12.59 3.86
N GLY A 506 -18.94 12.15 3.36
CA GLY A 506 -17.64 12.29 4.05
C GLY A 506 -16.92 13.62 3.77
N PRO A 507 -15.67 13.77 4.23
CA PRO A 507 -14.90 15.00 4.04
C PRO A 507 -14.82 15.41 2.56
N CYS A 508 -14.93 16.71 2.29
CA CYS A 508 -14.85 17.27 0.94
C CYS A 508 -15.94 16.83 -0.04
N THR A 509 -17.08 16.33 0.45
CA THR A 509 -18.25 16.00 -0.39
C THR A 509 -19.33 17.06 -0.26
N VAL A 510 -20.15 17.23 -1.29
CA VAL A 510 -21.38 18.04 -1.27
C VAL A 510 -22.55 17.20 -1.73
N LEU A 511 -23.74 17.46 -1.18
CA LEU A 511 -24.99 16.93 -1.72
C LEU A 511 -25.51 17.96 -2.71
N LYS A 512 -25.56 17.60 -3.98
CA LYS A 512 -26.08 18.46 -5.05
C LYS A 512 -27.47 17.98 -5.42
N GLU A 513 -28.41 18.91 -5.61
CA GLU A 513 -29.69 18.60 -6.24
C GLU A 513 -29.43 18.03 -7.64
N ASP A 514 -29.89 16.80 -7.88
CA ASP A 514 -29.73 16.12 -9.17
C ASP A 514 -30.79 16.56 -10.20
N SER A 515 -31.70 17.44 -9.79
CA SER A 515 -32.56 18.22 -10.67
C SER A 515 -31.89 19.56 -10.98
N PHE A 516 -31.49 19.78 -12.24
CA PHE A 516 -30.83 21.01 -12.66
C PHE A 516 -31.37 21.53 -14.01
N PRO A 517 -31.35 22.85 -14.25
CA PRO A 517 -31.97 23.46 -15.43
C PRO A 517 -31.51 22.87 -16.78
N GLY A 518 -30.24 22.46 -16.88
CA GLY A 518 -29.65 21.88 -18.09
C GLY A 518 -29.97 20.40 -18.36
N MET A 519 -30.76 19.75 -17.50
CA MET A 519 -31.04 18.31 -17.63
C MET A 519 -32.02 17.99 -18.77
N LEU A 520 -32.82 18.97 -19.22
CA LEU A 520 -33.82 18.78 -20.27
C LEU A 520 -33.18 18.86 -21.66
N ASN A 521 -33.33 17.82 -22.46
CA ASN A 521 -32.98 17.84 -23.87
C ASN A 521 -34.12 18.49 -24.67
N PRO A 522 -33.88 19.62 -25.35
CA PRO A 522 -34.91 20.32 -26.13
C PRO A 522 -35.48 19.45 -27.28
N LYS A 523 -34.70 18.47 -27.77
CA LYS A 523 -35.08 17.60 -28.90
C LYS A 523 -36.04 16.46 -28.53
N ILE A 524 -36.32 16.25 -27.25
CA ILE A 524 -37.28 15.23 -26.80
C ILE A 524 -38.66 15.90 -26.69
N PRO A 525 -39.65 15.49 -27.52
CA PRO A 525 -40.93 16.18 -27.64
C PRO A 525 -41.87 15.91 -26.45
N GLN A 526 -41.82 14.71 -25.87
CA GLN A 526 -42.65 14.37 -24.73
C GLN A 526 -42.10 15.05 -23.47
N ARG A 527 -42.93 15.88 -22.85
CA ARG A 527 -42.63 16.52 -21.57
C ARG A 527 -43.54 15.94 -20.51
N LEU A 528 -42.92 15.38 -19.48
CA LEU A 528 -43.61 14.86 -18.33
C LEU A 528 -43.08 15.59 -17.10
N ARG A 529 -43.97 16.25 -16.35
CA ARG A 529 -43.59 17.06 -15.18
C ARG A 529 -42.86 16.18 -14.17
N GLY A 530 -41.70 16.63 -13.69
CA GLY A 530 -40.86 15.87 -12.76
C GLY A 530 -40.12 14.68 -13.37
N ALA A 531 -40.30 14.37 -14.66
CA ALA A 531 -39.71 13.22 -15.35
C ALA A 531 -38.93 13.70 -16.59
N PRO A 532 -37.71 14.23 -16.38
CA PRO A 532 -36.92 14.83 -17.43
C PRO A 532 -36.60 13.79 -18.52
N ASN A 533 -36.62 14.21 -19.78
CA ASN A 533 -36.26 13.36 -20.93
C ASN A 533 -37.05 12.04 -21.06
N PHE A 534 -38.26 11.98 -20.48
CA PHE A 534 -39.15 10.84 -20.66
C PHE A 534 -39.44 10.62 -22.15
N ARG A 535 -39.27 9.37 -22.61
CA ARG A 535 -39.50 8.96 -24.01
C ARG A 535 -39.75 7.45 -24.09
N GLY A 536 -40.60 7.04 -25.01
CA GLY A 536 -40.77 5.63 -25.39
C GLY A 536 -39.96 5.25 -26.63
N MET A 537 -39.58 3.98 -26.75
CA MET A 537 -39.02 3.40 -27.97
C MET A 537 -40.08 3.35 -29.06
N ARG A 538 -39.71 3.68 -30.30
CA ARG A 538 -40.61 3.58 -31.45
C ARG A 538 -40.77 2.12 -31.88
N GLY A 539 -41.92 1.77 -32.46
CA GLY A 539 -42.17 0.43 -33.02
C GLY A 539 -42.94 -0.52 -32.09
N GLY A 540 -43.77 -0.01 -31.18
CA GLY A 540 -44.65 -0.84 -30.34
C GLY A 540 -43.98 -1.52 -29.14
N PHE A 541 -42.69 -1.26 -28.91
CA PHE A 541 -41.97 -1.80 -27.75
C PHE A 541 -42.32 -1.03 -26.47
N GLU A 542 -42.65 -1.75 -25.40
CA GLU A 542 -42.91 -1.20 -24.07
C GLU A 542 -41.62 -0.81 -23.31
N ILE A 543 -40.70 -0.15 -23.99
CA ILE A 543 -39.40 0.26 -23.45
C ILE A 543 -39.38 1.78 -23.38
N TYR A 544 -39.12 2.32 -22.18
CA TYR A 544 -39.12 3.76 -21.92
C TYR A 544 -37.79 4.18 -21.28
N GLY A 545 -37.34 5.39 -21.60
CA GLY A 545 -36.20 6.02 -20.97
C GLY A 545 -36.61 7.32 -20.29
N VAL A 546 -36.08 7.58 -19.11
CA VAL A 546 -36.30 8.81 -18.34
C VAL A 546 -34.99 9.20 -17.65
N GLY A 547 -34.68 10.49 -17.54
CA GLY A 547 -33.66 10.98 -16.62
C GLY A 547 -34.15 10.84 -15.18
N MET A 548 -33.29 11.08 -14.18
CA MET A 548 -33.66 10.88 -12.77
C MET A 548 -34.95 11.65 -12.43
N PRO A 549 -36.08 10.96 -12.16
CA PRO A 549 -37.35 11.63 -11.92
C PRO A 549 -37.47 12.09 -10.46
N THR A 550 -38.25 13.14 -10.24
CA THR A 550 -38.77 13.46 -8.90
C THR A 550 -39.79 12.43 -8.47
N VAL A 551 -40.18 12.42 -7.19
CA VAL A 551 -41.25 11.53 -6.69
C VAL A 551 -42.55 11.72 -7.50
N GLU A 552 -42.92 12.96 -7.79
CA GLU A 552 -44.07 13.28 -8.67
C GLU A 552 -43.85 12.77 -10.10
N GLY A 553 -42.63 12.87 -10.62
CA GLY A 553 -42.24 12.36 -11.93
C GLY A 553 -42.39 10.85 -12.05
N ILE A 554 -42.05 10.08 -11.02
CA ILE A 554 -42.24 8.63 -11.00
C ILE A 554 -43.72 8.28 -11.20
N VAL A 555 -44.61 8.95 -10.45
CA VAL A 555 -46.06 8.74 -10.57
C VAL A 555 -46.55 9.08 -11.98
N ALA A 556 -46.10 10.21 -12.53
CA ALA A 556 -46.44 10.62 -13.88
C ALA A 556 -45.94 9.60 -14.94
N VAL A 557 -44.73 9.03 -14.76
CA VAL A 557 -44.18 7.99 -15.65
C VAL A 557 -45.06 6.75 -15.62
N LEU A 558 -45.45 6.29 -14.44
CA LEU A 558 -46.30 5.11 -14.27
C LEU A 558 -47.65 5.29 -14.97
N HIS A 559 -48.27 6.47 -14.85
CA HIS A 559 -49.50 6.80 -15.58
C HIS A 559 -49.30 6.83 -17.10
N ALA A 560 -48.21 7.44 -17.58
CA ALA A 560 -47.93 7.53 -19.01
C ALA A 560 -47.68 6.15 -19.64
N VAL A 561 -46.96 5.26 -18.94
CA VAL A 561 -46.70 3.89 -19.39
C VAL A 561 -47.98 3.06 -19.41
N THR A 562 -48.82 3.16 -18.38
CA THR A 562 -50.09 2.42 -18.30
C THR A 562 -51.14 2.93 -19.29
N ALA A 563 -51.19 4.23 -19.58
CA ALA A 563 -52.07 4.78 -20.61
C ALA A 563 -51.67 4.29 -22.01
N ASN A 564 -50.37 4.25 -22.32
CA ASN A 564 -49.88 3.73 -23.61
C ASN A 564 -50.16 2.24 -23.80
N ARG A 565 -50.19 1.44 -22.72
CA ARG A 565 -50.64 0.04 -22.78
C ARG A 565 -52.10 -0.12 -23.20
N ARG A 566 -52.97 0.79 -22.75
CA ARG A 566 -54.41 0.73 -23.04
C ARG A 566 -54.76 1.24 -24.43
N GLY A 567 -53.91 2.06 -25.05
CA GLY A 567 -54.13 2.60 -26.40
C GLY A 567 -53.62 1.74 -27.57
N GLY A 568 -52.86 0.67 -27.31
CA GLY A 568 -52.27 -0.19 -28.35
C GLY A 568 -53.07 -1.46 -28.69
N GLY A 569 -54.30 -1.60 -28.20
CA GLY A 569 -55.09 -2.83 -28.27
C GLY A 569 -56.30 -2.83 -29.19
N ASP A 570 -56.53 -1.79 -30.00
CA ASP A 570 -57.82 -1.61 -30.70
C ASP A 570 -57.69 -1.23 -32.19
N ASP A 571 -56.80 -1.89 -32.93
CA ASP A 571 -56.73 -1.83 -34.41
C ASP A 571 -56.85 -3.24 -35.01
N GLY A 572 -57.92 -3.97 -34.67
CA GLY A 572 -58.15 -5.32 -35.17
C GLY A 572 -59.59 -5.80 -35.07
N GLY A 573 -60.43 -5.40 -36.03
CA GLY A 573 -61.65 -6.12 -36.36
C GLY A 573 -62.92 -5.27 -36.38
N GLY A 574 -63.36 -4.91 -37.58
CA GLY A 574 -64.63 -4.19 -37.78
C GLY A 574 -64.98 -4.03 -39.25
N SER A 575 -65.02 -5.14 -39.99
CA SER A 575 -65.79 -5.25 -41.23
C SER A 575 -67.25 -4.86 -40.96
N ASN A 576 -67.79 -3.94 -41.77
CA ASN A 576 -69.23 -3.76 -41.87
C ASN A 576 -69.60 -3.65 -43.36
N ASP A 577 -70.14 -4.74 -43.89
CA ASP A 577 -71.06 -4.72 -45.03
C ASP A 577 -72.37 -4.05 -44.58
N GLY A 578 -72.92 -3.21 -45.44
CA GLY A 578 -74.20 -2.50 -45.25
C GLY A 578 -74.34 -1.34 -46.21
#